data_AF-A0AAW0FFL6-F1
#
_entry.id   AF-A0AAW0FFL6-F1
#
_cell.length_a   1.000
_cell.length_b   1.000
_cell.length_c   1.000
_cell.angle_alpha   90.00
_cell.angle_beta   90.00
_cell.angle_gamma   90.00
#
_symmetry.space_group_name_H-M   'P 1'
#
loop_
_entity.id
_entity.type
_entity.pdbx_description
1 polymer ?
#
loop_
_entity_poly.entity_id
_entity_poly.type
_entity_poly.pdbx_seq_one_letter_code
_entity_poly.pdbx_strand_id
1 'polypeptide(L)'
;MPYSTFRLDLSVTPLYNADLNGDVMNMHQIAWVRRQIISPQVNKPVMGIMQDTLCGVRKFTLRDCFLDWTQVQNILLWVPEWDGSIPTPAIIEPKLL
;
A
#
# COMPACT_ATOMS: atom_id res chain seq x y z
N MET A 1 8.55 6.31 -17.14
CA MET A 1 7.65 5.22 -17.58
C MET A 1 7.22 5.52 -19.02
N PRO A 2 7.02 4.51 -19.87
CA PRO A 2 6.40 4.72 -21.18
C PRO A 2 4.93 5.20 -21.02
N TYR A 3 4.30 5.63 -22.12
CA TYR A 3 2.91 6.14 -22.24
C TYR A 3 2.69 7.62 -21.85
N SER A 4 1.54 8.16 -22.28
CA SER A 4 1.21 9.61 -22.25
C SER A 4 0.26 10.02 -21.12
N THR A 5 0.27 9.30 -19.99
CA THR A 5 -0.58 9.60 -18.82
C THR A 5 0.25 9.81 -17.56
N PHE A 6 -0.21 10.70 -16.68
CA PHE A 6 0.37 10.82 -15.34
C PHE A 6 0.02 9.59 -14.50
N ARG A 7 0.98 9.16 -13.69
CA ARG A 7 0.81 8.04 -12.74
C ARG A 7 1.07 8.56 -11.35
N LEU A 8 0.12 8.30 -10.46
CA LEU A 8 0.10 8.76 -9.08
C LEU A 8 -0.16 7.55 -8.20
N ASP A 9 0.24 7.65 -6.93
CA ASP A 9 -0.06 6.61 -5.95
C ASP A 9 -1.56 6.62 -5.60
N LEU A 10 -2.14 5.44 -5.40
CA LEU A 10 -3.58 5.35 -5.14
C LEU A 10 -3.97 6.00 -3.80
N SER A 11 -3.08 6.04 -2.81
CA SER A 11 -3.36 6.65 -1.51
C SER A 11 -3.52 8.17 -1.56
N VAL A 12 -3.11 8.81 -2.66
CA VAL A 12 -3.22 10.27 -2.83
C VAL A 12 -4.51 10.70 -3.54
N THR A 13 -5.29 9.77 -4.10
CA THR A 13 -6.54 10.09 -4.81
C THR A 13 -7.58 10.82 -3.95
N PRO A 14 -7.73 10.57 -2.64
CA PRO A 14 -8.70 11.29 -1.81
C PRO A 14 -8.34 12.76 -1.62
N LEU A 15 -7.03 13.08 -1.63
CA LEU A 15 -6.54 14.45 -1.50
C LEU A 15 -6.91 15.28 -2.74
N TYR A 16 -6.84 14.67 -3.92
CA TYR A 16 -7.15 15.31 -5.19
C TYR A 16 -8.61 15.15 -5.61
N ASN A 17 -9.37 14.32 -4.90
CA ASN A 17 -10.74 13.94 -5.26
C ASN A 17 -10.82 13.46 -6.73
N ALA A 18 -9.88 12.60 -7.12
CA ALA A 18 -9.75 12.05 -8.49
C ALA A 18 -10.13 10.57 -8.51
N ASP A 19 -10.74 10.09 -9.60
CA ASP A 19 -11.31 8.73 -9.69
C ASP A 19 -10.90 7.93 -10.94
N LEU A 20 -9.83 8.34 -11.64
CA LEU A 20 -9.18 7.65 -12.76
C LEU A 20 -10.09 7.29 -13.95
N ASN A 21 -11.27 7.90 -14.07
CA ASN A 21 -12.23 7.67 -15.15
C ASN A 21 -12.03 8.58 -16.38
N GLY A 22 -10.94 9.37 -16.41
CA GLY A 22 -10.67 10.37 -17.45
C GLY A 22 -10.15 11.71 -16.94
N ASP A 23 -9.94 11.85 -15.63
CA ASP A 23 -9.44 13.08 -15.00
C ASP A 23 -8.12 13.59 -15.62
N VAL A 24 -8.06 14.90 -15.84
CA VAL A 24 -6.87 15.60 -16.32
C VAL A 24 -6.28 16.42 -15.18
N MET A 25 -4.97 16.29 -14.94
CA MET A 25 -4.26 17.01 -13.89
C MET A 25 -3.13 17.86 -14.48
N ASN A 26 -2.91 19.03 -13.90
CA ASN A 26 -1.81 19.92 -14.26
C ASN A 26 -0.60 19.69 -13.33
N MET A 27 0.61 19.75 -13.89
CA MET A 27 1.83 19.56 -13.11
C MET A 27 2.58 20.88 -12.91
N HIS A 28 2.63 21.34 -11.67
CA HIS A 28 3.45 22.46 -11.21
C HIS A 28 4.10 22.09 -9.87
N GLN A 29 5.36 22.43 -9.65
CA GLN A 29 6.11 22.05 -8.44
C GLN A 29 5.82 22.98 -7.25
N ILE A 30 4.64 22.83 -6.62
CA ILE A 30 4.20 23.79 -5.58
C ILE A 30 4.23 23.17 -4.17
N ALA A 31 4.05 21.86 -4.00
CA ALA A 31 3.97 21.24 -2.67
C ALA A 31 4.45 19.79 -2.61
N TRP A 32 5.06 19.42 -1.47
CA TRP A 32 5.52 18.06 -1.19
C TRP A 32 4.42 17.24 -0.49
N VAL A 33 3.92 16.21 -1.17
CA VAL A 33 2.84 15.32 -0.70
C VAL A 33 3.08 14.75 0.70
N ARG A 34 4.32 14.36 1.05
CA ARG A 34 4.63 13.79 2.38
C ARG A 34 4.30 14.73 3.55
N ARG A 35 4.33 16.04 3.33
CA ARG A 35 3.97 17.04 4.36
C ARG A 35 2.47 17.32 4.44
N GLN A 36 1.67 16.73 3.56
CA GLN A 36 0.23 16.95 3.44
C GLN A 36 -0.61 15.73 3.91
N ILE A 37 0.00 14.78 4.63
CA ILE A 37 -0.69 13.59 5.14
C ILE A 37 -1.80 13.95 6.13
N ILE A 38 -1.52 14.89 7.04
CA ILE A 38 -2.47 15.36 8.06
C ILE A 38 -3.00 16.72 7.62
N SER A 39 -4.32 16.84 7.49
CA SER A 39 -4.94 18.12 7.15
C SER A 39 -5.18 18.98 8.40
N PRO A 40 -4.78 20.26 8.39
CA PRO A 40 -5.07 21.19 9.48
C PRO A 40 -6.57 21.55 9.56
N GLN A 41 -7.36 21.30 8.51
CA GLN A 41 -8.79 21.59 8.50
C GLN A 41 -9.56 20.75 9.52
N VAL A 42 -9.18 19.48 9.67
CA VAL A 42 -9.88 18.48 10.48
C VAL A 42 -8.99 17.80 11.51
N ASN A 43 -7.69 18.13 11.55
CA ASN A 43 -6.66 17.53 12.41
C ASN A 43 -6.62 15.99 12.33
N LYS A 44 -6.83 15.47 11.11
CA LYS A 44 -6.91 14.03 10.82
C LYS A 44 -6.16 13.72 9.54
N PRO A 45 -5.67 12.47 9.37
CA PRO A 45 -5.07 12.04 8.11
C PRO A 45 -6.09 12.10 6.97
N VAL A 46 -5.68 12.66 5.84
CA VAL A 46 -6.48 12.75 4.60
C VAL A 46 -6.02 11.78 3.52
N MET A 47 -4.88 11.11 3.74
CA MET A 47 -4.38 10.00 2.90
C MET A 47 -4.41 8.70 3.69
N GLY A 48 -4.66 7.59 2.99
CA GLY A 48 -4.77 6.28 3.61
C GLY A 48 -4.81 5.14 2.59
N ILE A 49 -4.81 3.90 3.10
CA ILE A 49 -4.94 2.69 2.29
C ILE A 49 -6.39 2.58 1.80
N MET A 50 -6.59 2.41 0.50
CA MET A 50 -7.92 2.36 -0.12
C MET A 50 -8.05 1.25 -1.15
N GLN A 51 -9.28 1.04 -1.62
CA GLN A 51 -9.66 0.07 -2.64
C GLN A 51 -9.09 -1.34 -2.37
N ASP A 52 -8.37 -1.91 -3.33
CA ASP A 52 -7.89 -3.29 -3.30
C ASP A 52 -6.94 -3.56 -2.14
N THR A 53 -6.04 -2.62 -1.82
CA THR A 53 -5.11 -2.80 -0.70
C THR A 53 -5.87 -2.85 0.62
N LEU A 54 -6.93 -2.04 0.78
CA LEU A 54 -7.75 -2.08 1.99
C LEU A 54 -8.52 -3.41 2.13
N CYS A 55 -9.11 -3.88 1.04
CA CYS A 55 -9.79 -5.18 0.99
C CYS A 55 -8.81 -6.34 1.22
N GLY A 56 -7.63 -6.26 0.61
CA GLY A 56 -6.55 -7.24 0.70
C GLY A 56 -6.02 -7.39 2.12
N VAL A 57 -5.68 -6.28 2.79
CA VAL A 57 -5.19 -6.29 4.17
C VAL A 57 -6.20 -6.93 5.13
N ARG A 58 -7.51 -6.65 4.94
CA ARG A 58 -8.55 -7.30 5.75
C ARG A 58 -8.54 -8.81 5.58
N LYS A 59 -8.47 -9.33 4.34
CA LYS A 59 -8.46 -10.78 4.09
C LYS A 59 -7.14 -11.42 4.56
N PHE A 60 -6.04 -10.70 4.40
CA PHE A 60 -4.69 -11.16 4.75
C PHE A 60 -4.47 -11.30 6.26
N THR A 61 -5.18 -10.51 7.07
CA THR A 61 -5.01 -10.50 8.54
C THR A 61 -6.01 -11.38 9.29
N LEU A 62 -6.81 -12.18 8.58
CA LEU A 62 -7.69 -13.16 9.21
C LEU A 62 -6.88 -14.33 9.79
N ARG A 63 -7.34 -14.91 10.90
CA ARG A 63 -6.62 -15.99 11.61
C ARG A 63 -6.52 -17.30 10.84
N ASP A 64 -7.35 -17.49 9.84
CA ASP A 64 -7.38 -18.64 8.93
C ASP A 64 -6.51 -18.42 7.68
N CYS A 65 -5.89 -17.25 7.53
CA CYS A 65 -4.98 -16.95 6.42
C CYS A 65 -3.56 -17.41 6.78
N PHE A 66 -3.17 -18.57 6.27
CA PHE A 66 -1.79 -19.09 6.34
C PHE A 66 -1.11 -18.99 4.98
N LEU A 67 0.21 -18.83 4.99
CA LEU A 67 1.02 -18.66 3.78
C LEU A 67 2.01 -19.81 3.65
N ASP A 68 2.20 -20.28 2.41
CA ASP A 68 3.27 -21.22 2.12
C ASP A 68 4.64 -20.54 2.16
N TRP A 69 5.68 -21.32 2.44
CA TRP A 69 7.07 -20.85 2.50
C TRP A 69 7.49 -20.00 1.28
N THR A 70 7.14 -20.45 0.07
CA THR A 70 7.44 -19.71 -1.17
C THR A 70 6.70 -18.37 -1.25
N GLN A 71 5.47 -18.29 -0.72
CA GLN A 71 4.70 -17.04 -0.70
C GLN A 71 5.33 -16.04 0.26
N VAL A 72 5.74 -16.48 1.44
CA VAL A 72 6.42 -15.64 2.44
C VAL A 72 7.71 -15.07 1.85
N GLN A 73 8.55 -15.91 1.23
CA GLN A 73 9.80 -15.45 0.61
C GLN A 73 9.56 -14.39 -0.47
N ASN A 74 8.56 -14.60 -1.33
CA ASN A 74 8.21 -13.63 -2.37
C ASN A 74 7.71 -12.31 -1.79
N ILE A 75 6.90 -12.34 -0.73
CA ILE A 75 6.37 -11.14 -0.07
C ILE A 75 7.49 -10.34 0.61
N LEU A 76 8.44 -11.00 1.27
CA LEU A 76 9.56 -10.34 1.94
C LEU A 76 10.41 -9.52 0.96
N LEU A 77 10.55 -9.96 -0.29
CA LEU A 77 11.26 -9.20 -1.35
C LEU A 77 10.56 -7.88 -1.73
N TRP A 78 9.26 -7.74 -1.45
CA TRP A 78 8.53 -6.49 -1.70
C TRP A 78 8.74 -5.44 -0.60
N VAL A 79 9.37 -5.78 0.52
CA VAL A 79 9.62 -4.88 1.66
C VAL A 79 11.00 -4.24 1.49
N PRO A 80 11.10 -2.93 1.17
CA PRO A 80 12.39 -2.32 0.84
C PRO A 80 13.36 -2.22 2.02
N GLU A 81 12.84 -2.15 3.24
CA GLU A 81 13.60 -1.99 4.49
C GLU A 81 13.83 -3.33 5.22
N TRP A 82 13.61 -4.46 4.54
CA TRP A 82 13.80 -5.78 5.14
C TRP A 82 15.29 -6.06 5.43
N ASP A 83 15.56 -6.60 6.61
CA ASP A 83 16.91 -6.88 7.13
C ASP A 83 17.50 -8.21 6.67
N GLY A 84 16.76 -8.99 5.87
CA GLY A 84 17.15 -10.31 5.40
C GLY A 84 16.83 -11.46 6.37
N SER A 85 16.24 -11.17 7.53
CA SER A 85 15.85 -12.17 8.51
C SER A 85 14.44 -12.70 8.23
N ILE A 86 14.30 -14.02 8.07
CA ILE A 86 12.98 -14.64 7.86
C ILE A 86 12.33 -14.90 9.23
N PRO A 87 11.09 -14.44 9.47
CA PRO A 87 10.41 -14.66 10.74
C PRO A 87 10.12 -16.15 10.98
N THR A 88 10.11 -16.56 12.25
CA THR A 88 9.73 -17.92 12.65
C THR A 88 8.24 -18.15 12.35
N PRO A 89 7.87 -19.25 11.66
CA PRO A 89 6.48 -19.55 11.33
C PRO A 89 5.63 -19.79 12.59
N ALA A 90 4.33 -19.56 12.48
CA ALA A 90 3.40 -19.73 13.59
C ALA A 90 3.13 -21.21 13.89
N ILE A 91 3.20 -22.06 12.86
CA ILE A 91 3.04 -23.51 12.94
C ILE A 91 4.34 -24.15 12.42
N ILE A 92 4.96 -25.02 13.22
CA ILE A 92 6.23 -25.67 12.87
C ILE A 92 6.01 -27.12 12.37
N GLU A 93 5.06 -27.82 12.96
CA GLU A 93 4.66 -29.19 12.59
C GLU A 93 3.14 -29.25 12.39
N PRO A 94 2.62 -30.08 11.46
CA PRO A 94 3.31 -31.01 10.56
C PRO A 94 3.91 -30.34 9.30
N LYS A 95 3.61 -29.06 9.07
CA LYS A 95 4.11 -28.26 7.96
C LYS A 95 4.33 -26.83 8.44
N LEU A 96 5.41 -26.19 8.00
CA LEU A 96 5.71 -24.79 8.29
C LEU A 96 4.63 -23.88 7.66
N LEU A 97 3.89 -23.15 8.51
CA LEU A 97 2.83 -22.21 8.13
C LEU A 97 2.85 -20.94 9.00
#